data_AF-A0A9D2DY82-F1
#
_entry.id   AF-A0A9D2DY82-F1
#
_cell.length_a   1.000
_cell.length_b   1.000
_cell.length_c   1.000
_cell.angle_alpha   90.00
_cell.angle_beta   90.00
_cell.angle_gamma   90.00
#
_symmetry.space_group_name_H-M   'P 1'
#
loop_
_entity.id
_entity.type
_entity.pdbx_description
1 polymer ?
#
loop_
_entity_poly.entity_id
_entity_poly.type
_entity_poly.pdbx_seq_one_letter_code
_entity_poly.pdbx_strand_id
1 'polypeptide(L)'
;MNVTNTIHIGKKTQVINGREVEVYIVPALSFQRKDNPNPKKIPHPLGKDFLIFESVEEAQQAIEHSGFTCAMPHTIKRHIEKQTYHTSYDDLILDSLEKLADDISPNVAASAIFALGEIAHPQTIDLLIQKMGEDNEIIRTNATDAVAKCGMAAFDKLLQALNDENWVKRNSAVICLGKLSDNPEIDIQKMIVPLFKRLDDKNSIVKSSTALTLGKIYKNLKEQQNRRKH
;
A
#
# COMPACT_ATOMS: atom_id res chain seq x y z
N MET A 1 36.53 -1.33 -6.01
CA MET A 1 36.49 -1.31 -4.53
C MET A 1 35.50 -0.23 -4.14
N ASN A 2 34.34 -0.61 -3.60
CA ASN A 2 33.34 0.36 -3.13
C ASN A 2 33.89 1.04 -1.87
N VAL A 3 34.20 2.33 -1.97
CA VAL A 3 34.57 3.14 -0.81
C VAL A 3 33.25 3.53 -0.14
N THR A 4 32.90 2.88 0.95
CA THR A 4 31.71 3.23 1.73
C THR A 4 31.93 4.60 2.38
N ASN A 5 31.21 5.61 1.89
CA ASN A 5 31.30 7.01 2.33
C ASN A 5 30.50 7.28 3.64
N THR A 6 30.36 6.24 4.46
CA THR A 6 29.45 6.20 5.61
C THR A 6 30.21 5.75 6.86
N ILE A 7 30.05 6.51 7.94
CA ILE A 7 30.62 6.23 9.25
C ILE A 7 29.53 5.68 10.16
N HIS A 8 29.74 4.46 10.67
CA HIS A 8 28.83 3.86 11.64
C HIS A 8 29.16 4.35 13.04
N ILE A 9 28.14 4.87 13.74
CA ILE A 9 28.24 5.25 15.15
C ILE A 9 28.04 3.98 15.97
N GLY A 10 28.93 3.72 16.93
CA GLY A 10 28.77 2.66 17.93
C GLY A 10 28.15 3.20 19.21
N LYS A 11 27.56 2.31 20.03
CA LYS A 11 27.09 2.60 21.40
C LYS A 11 27.93 1.81 22.39
N LYS A 12 28.30 2.43 23.51
CA LYS A 12 28.99 1.76 24.63
C LYS A 12 28.57 2.40 25.95
N THR A 13 28.50 1.60 27.00
CA THR A 13 28.32 2.13 28.37
C THR A 13 29.68 2.48 28.97
N GLN A 14 29.81 3.69 29.51
CA GLN A 14 31.00 4.15 30.21
C GLN A 14 30.63 4.71 31.59
N VAL A 15 31.46 4.42 32.60
CA VAL A 15 31.26 4.94 33.94
C VAL A 15 31.88 6.34 34.02
N ILE A 16 31.05 7.36 34.16
CA ILE A 16 31.46 8.77 34.33
C ILE A 16 30.95 9.21 35.72
N ASN A 17 31.87 9.68 36.58
CA ASN A 17 31.57 10.12 37.95
C ASN A 17 30.75 9.11 38.78
N GLY A 18 31.04 7.81 38.60
CA GLY A 18 30.40 6.72 39.36
C GLY A 18 29.01 6.31 38.87
N ARG A 19 28.54 6.83 37.74
CA ARG A 19 27.29 6.41 37.09
C ARG A 19 27.57 5.84 35.71
N GLU A 20 26.87 4.77 35.35
CA GLU A 20 26.89 4.21 34.00
C GLU A 20 26.11 5.12 33.06
N VAL A 21 26.81 5.67 32.06
CA VAL A 21 26.25 6.56 31.04
C VAL A 21 26.47 5.91 29.68
N GLU A 22 25.44 5.94 28.83
CA GLU A 22 25.55 5.50 27.45
C GLU A 22 26.27 6.58 26.63
N VAL A 23 27.35 6.20 25.94
CA VAL A 23 28.15 7.09 25.10
C VAL A 23 28.24 6.54 23.67
N TYR A 24 28.48 7.45 22.73
CA TYR A 24 28.50 7.19 21.30
C TYR A 24 29.93 7.25 20.77
N ILE A 25 30.33 6.24 20.01
CA ILE A 25 31.72 6.06 19.56
C ILE A 25 31.79 6.18 18.04
N VAL A 26 32.70 7.02 17.55
CA VAL A 26 32.86 7.31 16.12
C VAL A 26 34.29 7.00 15.68
N PRO A 27 34.50 6.15 14.65
CA PRO A 27 35.81 5.91 14.06
C PRO A 27 36.48 7.20 13.57
N ALA A 28 37.77 7.37 13.86
CA ALA A 28 38.53 8.57 13.57
C ALA A 28 39.96 8.28 13.10
N LEU A 29 40.49 9.15 12.25
CA LEU A 29 41.91 9.23 11.93
C LEU A 29 42.58 10.24 12.86
N SER A 30 43.67 9.83 13.49
CA SER A 30 44.52 10.73 14.27
C SER A 30 45.63 11.30 13.40
N PHE A 31 45.82 12.62 13.46
CA PHE A 31 46.94 13.32 12.86
C PHE A 31 47.81 13.90 13.97
N GLN A 32 49.05 13.43 14.06
CA GLN A 32 50.03 13.95 15.01
C GLN A 32 50.96 14.92 14.28
N ARG A 33 50.90 16.20 14.67
CA ARG A 33 51.92 17.19 14.26
C ARG A 33 53.06 17.13 15.27
N LYS A 34 54.31 17.27 14.81
CA LYS A 34 55.51 17.24 15.68
C LYS A 34 55.47 18.28 16.82
N ASP A 35 54.66 19.33 16.65
CA ASP A 35 54.66 20.51 17.50
C ASP A 35 53.42 20.58 18.44
N ASN A 36 52.55 19.56 18.42
CA ASN A 36 51.36 19.49 19.27
C ASN A 36 51.30 18.16 20.03
N PRO A 37 51.36 18.15 21.37
CA PRO A 37 51.35 16.92 22.17
C PRO A 37 50.02 16.16 22.08
N ASN A 38 48.93 16.83 21.67
CA ASN A 38 47.61 16.20 21.53
C ASN A 38 47.26 15.97 20.05
N PRO A 39 47.13 14.71 19.59
CA PRO A 39 46.80 14.41 18.21
C PRO A 39 45.40 14.92 17.87
N LYS A 40 45.27 15.61 16.73
CA LYS A 40 43.96 16.03 16.22
C LYS A 40 43.27 14.83 15.59
N LYS A 41 42.06 14.52 16.03
CA LYS A 41 41.24 13.42 15.53
C LYS A 41 40.15 13.95 14.62
N ILE A 42 39.91 13.28 13.50
CA ILE A 42 38.86 13.62 12.54
C ILE A 42 38.03 12.37 12.26
N PRO A 43 36.69 12.42 12.32
CA PRO A 43 35.83 11.29 11.99
C PRO A 43 36.12 10.76 10.57
N HIS A 44 36.36 9.46 10.45
CA HIS A 44 36.66 8.81 9.17
C HIS A 44 36.31 7.31 9.18
N PRO A 45 35.67 6.76 8.12
CA PRO A 45 35.14 5.38 8.12
C PRO A 45 36.21 4.29 8.26
N LEU A 46 37.43 4.56 7.81
CA LEU A 46 38.58 3.66 7.92
C LEU A 46 39.54 4.02 9.08
N GLY A 47 39.10 4.90 9.99
CA GLY A 47 39.86 5.29 11.17
C GLY A 47 40.03 4.14 12.16
N LYS A 48 41.24 3.98 12.73
CA LYS A 48 41.53 2.97 13.76
C LYS A 48 41.40 3.51 15.19
N ASP A 49 41.31 4.82 15.34
CA ASP A 49 41.04 5.49 16.61
C ASP A 49 39.56 5.83 16.73
N PHE A 50 39.16 6.34 17.89
CA PHE A 50 37.78 6.72 18.15
C PHE A 50 37.66 8.10 18.80
N LEU A 51 36.57 8.78 18.46
CA LEU A 51 35.97 9.91 19.17
C LEU A 51 34.78 9.41 19.99
N ILE A 52 34.57 10.00 21.16
CA ILE A 52 33.49 9.62 22.09
C ILE A 52 32.63 10.86 22.32
N PHE A 53 31.32 10.69 22.25
CA PHE A 53 30.33 11.75 22.43
C PHE A 53 29.28 11.31 23.46
N GLU A 54 28.77 12.25 24.24
CA GLU A 54 27.72 12.00 25.24
C GLU A 54 26.32 12.02 24.61
N SER A 55 26.18 12.64 23.43
CA SER A 55 24.93 12.72 22.66
C SER A 55 25.13 12.20 21.23
N VAL A 56 24.04 11.67 20.66
CA VAL A 56 23.98 11.25 19.25
C VAL A 56 24.18 12.44 18.32
N GLU A 57 23.52 13.54 18.63
CA GLU A 57 23.46 14.74 17.81
C GLU A 57 24.85 15.36 17.66
N GLU A 58 25.63 15.38 18.75
CA GLU A 58 27.04 15.81 18.71
C GLU A 58 27.89 14.92 17.82
N ALA A 59 27.70 13.60 17.89
CA ALA A 59 28.41 12.64 17.05
C ALA A 59 28.04 12.79 15.57
N GLN A 60 26.76 12.98 15.25
CA GLN A 60 26.25 13.18 13.89
C GLN A 60 26.80 14.47 13.28
N GLN A 61 26.71 15.59 14.02
CA GLN A 61 27.26 16.86 13.57
C GLN A 61 28.76 16.75 13.30
N ALA A 62 29.54 16.10 14.17
CA ALA A 62 30.97 15.94 13.94
C ALA A 62 31.28 15.17 12.64
N ILE A 63 30.49 14.14 12.31
CA ILE A 63 30.63 13.34 11.08
C ILE A 63 30.23 14.16 9.83
N GLU A 64 29.16 14.93 9.90
CA GLU A 64 28.70 15.79 8.80
C GLU A 64 29.69 16.92 8.50
N HIS A 65 30.23 17.58 9.53
CA HIS A 65 31.25 18.61 9.39
C HIS A 65 32.57 18.07 8.80
N SER A 66 32.83 16.76 8.92
CA SER A 66 33.97 16.11 8.26
C SER A 66 33.65 15.57 6.86
N GLY A 67 32.43 15.78 6.36
CA GLY A 67 32.03 15.48 4.98
C GLY A 67 31.60 14.03 4.75
N PHE A 68 31.28 13.27 5.80
CA PHE A 68 30.82 11.89 5.71
C PHE A 68 29.34 11.77 6.11
N THR A 69 28.70 10.68 5.69
CA THR A 69 27.34 10.35 6.14
C THR A 69 27.41 9.48 7.40
N CYS A 70 26.55 9.74 8.40
CA CYS A 70 26.50 8.92 9.61
C CYS A 70 25.42 7.84 9.52
N ALA A 71 25.69 6.64 10.08
CA ALA A 71 24.71 5.57 10.23
C ALA A 71 24.61 5.13 11.71
N MET A 72 23.39 5.13 12.26
CA MET A 72 23.14 4.89 13.68
C MET A 72 23.10 3.40 14.06
N PRO A 73 23.51 3.02 15.30
CA PRO A 73 23.24 1.70 15.87
C PRO A 73 21.79 1.67 16.37
N HIS A 74 20.99 0.79 15.78
CA HIS A 74 19.53 0.79 15.83
C HIS A 74 18.90 0.90 17.24
N THR A 75 17.96 1.83 17.40
CA THR A 75 16.82 1.66 18.31
C THR A 75 15.58 2.22 17.61
N ILE A 76 14.65 1.32 17.27
CA ILE A 76 13.46 1.63 16.48
C ILE A 76 12.38 2.24 17.38
N LYS A 77 11.94 3.48 17.09
CA LYS A 77 10.52 3.83 16.87
C LYS A 77 10.32 5.30 16.47
N ARG A 78 9.82 5.47 15.22
CA ARG A 78 8.96 6.54 14.63
C ARG A 78 9.44 7.99 14.80
N HIS A 79 9.61 8.82 13.77
CA HIS A 79 8.79 9.03 12.57
C HIS A 79 9.57 9.97 11.63
N ILE A 80 9.54 9.70 10.30
CA ILE A 80 9.86 10.65 9.19
C ILE A 80 11.37 11.01 9.13
N GLU A 81 12.19 10.65 8.15
CA GLU A 81 12.00 10.46 6.71
C GLU A 81 12.83 9.24 6.29
N LYS A 82 12.16 8.16 5.91
CA LYS A 82 12.81 7.28 4.96
C LYS A 82 12.61 7.92 3.60
N GLN A 83 13.66 8.53 3.06
CA GLN A 83 13.94 8.33 1.64
C GLN A 83 14.26 6.85 1.45
N THR A 84 13.25 5.98 1.61
CA THR A 84 13.33 4.67 1.03
C THR A 84 13.07 4.91 -0.45
N TYR A 85 14.01 4.49 -1.29
CA TYR A 85 13.68 4.13 -2.66
C TYR A 85 12.65 2.99 -2.58
N HIS A 86 11.37 3.34 -2.42
CA HIS A 86 10.23 2.42 -2.46
C HIS A 86 9.64 2.50 -3.86
N THR A 87 10.25 1.76 -4.77
CA THR A 87 9.44 1.08 -5.76
C THR A 87 9.59 -0.38 -5.40
N SER A 88 8.67 -0.93 -4.61
CA SER A 88 8.53 -2.39 -4.59
C SER A 88 8.28 -2.81 -6.03
N TYR A 89 8.79 -3.96 -6.47
CA TYR A 89 8.41 -4.49 -7.79
C TYR A 89 6.88 -4.56 -7.93
N ASP A 90 6.18 -4.76 -6.81
CA ASP A 90 4.72 -4.70 -6.72
C ASP A 90 4.16 -3.32 -7.12
N ASP A 91 4.72 -2.23 -6.59
CA ASP A 91 4.29 -0.86 -6.92
C ASP A 91 4.52 -0.58 -8.41
N LEU A 92 5.68 -0.97 -8.96
CA LEU A 92 5.98 -0.79 -10.38
C LEU A 92 4.99 -1.55 -11.27
N ILE A 93 4.68 -2.79 -10.90
CA ILE A 93 3.72 -3.64 -11.64
C ILE A 93 2.34 -3.00 -11.59
N LEU A 94 1.88 -2.61 -10.40
CA LEU A 94 0.56 -2.03 -10.21
C LEU A 94 0.44 -0.69 -10.94
N ASP A 95 1.39 0.23 -10.78
CA ASP A 95 1.42 1.52 -11.48
C ASP A 95 1.42 1.34 -13.00
N SER A 96 2.18 0.37 -13.51
CA SER A 96 2.24 0.09 -14.95
C SER A 96 0.91 -0.44 -15.48
N LEU A 97 0.26 -1.34 -14.75
CA LEU A 97 -1.03 -1.91 -15.13
C LEU A 97 -2.16 -0.87 -15.01
N GLU A 98 -2.15 -0.04 -13.97
CA GLU A 98 -3.11 1.06 -13.81
C GLU A 98 -3.00 2.04 -14.98
N LYS A 99 -1.79 2.39 -15.40
CA LYS A 99 -1.58 3.22 -16.59
C LYS A 99 -2.11 2.58 -17.87
N LEU A 100 -1.89 1.27 -18.05
CA LEU A 100 -2.38 0.55 -19.23
C LEU A 100 -3.90 0.39 -19.25
N ALA A 101 -4.57 0.48 -18.09
CA ALA A 101 -6.04 0.46 -18.02
C ALA A 101 -6.71 1.68 -18.69
N ASP A 102 -5.94 2.74 -18.96
CA ASP A 102 -6.35 3.95 -19.70
C ASP A 102 -5.77 4.00 -21.12
N ASP A 103 -5.22 2.89 -21.64
CA ASP A 103 -4.68 2.85 -23.00
C ASP A 103 -5.78 3.13 -24.05
N ILE A 104 -5.40 3.80 -25.13
CA ILE A 104 -6.29 4.16 -26.24
C ILE A 104 -6.86 2.89 -26.91
N SER A 105 -6.08 1.79 -26.91
CA SER A 105 -6.52 0.49 -27.39
C SER A 105 -7.40 -0.20 -26.35
N PRO A 106 -8.69 -0.44 -26.63
CA PRO A 106 -9.58 -1.10 -25.68
C PRO A 106 -9.14 -2.52 -25.32
N ASN A 107 -8.41 -3.18 -26.23
CA ASN A 107 -7.86 -4.52 -25.98
C ASN A 107 -6.74 -4.47 -24.93
N VAL A 108 -5.86 -3.46 -25.01
CA VAL A 108 -4.77 -3.27 -24.04
C VAL A 108 -5.35 -2.91 -22.67
N ALA A 109 -6.28 -1.95 -22.63
CA ALA A 109 -6.99 -1.57 -21.42
C ALA A 109 -7.73 -2.75 -20.79
N ALA A 110 -8.45 -3.55 -21.58
CA ALA A 110 -9.16 -4.73 -21.11
C ALA A 110 -8.21 -5.78 -20.51
N SER A 111 -7.05 -6.02 -21.15
CA SER A 111 -6.03 -6.95 -20.62
C SER A 111 -5.42 -6.45 -19.32
N ALA A 112 -5.14 -5.15 -19.21
CA ALA A 112 -4.62 -4.56 -17.98
C ALA A 112 -5.62 -4.69 -16.82
N ILE A 113 -6.89 -4.37 -17.07
CA ILE A 113 -7.97 -4.49 -16.08
C ILE A 113 -8.19 -5.93 -15.65
N PHE A 114 -8.10 -6.87 -16.59
CA PHE A 114 -8.14 -8.30 -16.28
C PHE A 114 -6.99 -8.68 -15.34
N ALA A 115 -5.75 -8.27 -15.65
CA ALA A 115 -4.57 -8.55 -14.83
C ALA A 115 -4.69 -7.93 -13.42
N LEU A 116 -5.16 -6.68 -13.31
CA LEU A 116 -5.45 -6.04 -12.03
C LEU A 116 -6.49 -6.83 -11.21
N GLY A 117 -7.47 -7.44 -11.87
CA GLY A 117 -8.45 -8.31 -11.25
C GLY A 117 -7.90 -9.65 -10.76
N GLU A 118 -6.91 -10.22 -11.45
CA GLU A 118 -6.19 -11.41 -10.98
C GLU A 118 -5.34 -11.11 -9.75
N ILE A 119 -4.74 -9.92 -9.68
CA ILE A 119 -3.96 -9.48 -8.51
C ILE A 119 -4.89 -9.16 -7.33
N ALA A 120 -6.07 -8.61 -7.60
CA ALA A 120 -7.08 -8.24 -6.60
C ALA A 120 -6.53 -7.35 -5.46
N HIS A 121 -5.62 -6.43 -5.81
CA HIS A 121 -5.00 -5.54 -4.83
C HIS A 121 -5.99 -4.44 -4.36
N PRO A 122 -6.13 -4.17 -3.05
CA PRO A 122 -7.11 -3.20 -2.56
C PRO A 122 -6.97 -1.77 -3.14
N GLN A 123 -5.75 -1.37 -3.53
CA GLN A 123 -5.50 -0.04 -4.08
C GLN A 123 -6.12 0.17 -5.47
N THR A 124 -6.34 -0.90 -6.23
CA THR A 124 -6.85 -0.82 -7.61
C THR A 124 -8.39 -0.76 -7.64
N ILE A 125 -9.06 -0.95 -6.50
CA ILE A 125 -10.51 -1.05 -6.41
C ILE A 125 -11.21 0.20 -6.97
N ASP A 126 -10.69 1.41 -6.72
CA ASP A 126 -11.30 2.64 -7.23
C ASP A 126 -11.26 2.71 -8.76
N LEU A 127 -10.10 2.39 -9.34
CA LEU A 127 -9.93 2.28 -10.78
C LEU A 127 -10.88 1.23 -11.37
N LEU A 128 -10.91 0.03 -10.78
CA LEU A 128 -11.77 -1.05 -11.26
C LEU A 128 -13.26 -0.65 -11.20
N ILE A 129 -13.70 0.00 -10.12
CA ILE A 129 -15.08 0.50 -10.00
C ILE A 129 -15.37 1.60 -11.03
N GLN A 130 -14.43 2.49 -11.32
CA GLN A 130 -14.57 3.47 -12.40
C GLN A 130 -14.78 2.75 -13.75
N LYS A 131 -13.95 1.74 -14.05
CA LYS A 131 -13.99 0.99 -15.31
C LYS A 131 -15.26 0.16 -15.53
N MET A 132 -16.05 -0.10 -14.49
CA MET A 132 -17.39 -0.71 -14.61
C MET A 132 -18.40 0.16 -15.36
N GLY A 133 -18.11 1.46 -15.53
CA GLY A 133 -18.96 2.41 -16.27
C GLY A 133 -18.55 2.64 -17.72
N GLU A 134 -17.52 1.94 -18.20
CA GLU A 134 -16.97 2.14 -19.55
C GLU A 134 -17.93 1.62 -20.63
N ASP A 135 -17.90 2.29 -21.79
CA ASP A 135 -18.73 1.95 -22.93
C ASP A 135 -18.34 0.60 -23.53
N ASN A 136 -17.03 0.33 -23.59
CA ASN A 136 -16.52 -0.94 -24.09
C ASN A 136 -16.95 -2.10 -23.18
N GLU A 137 -17.64 -3.07 -23.76
CA GLU A 137 -18.22 -4.20 -23.03
C GLU A 137 -17.19 -5.12 -22.38
N ILE A 138 -16.05 -5.33 -23.04
CA ILE A 138 -14.99 -6.21 -22.51
C ILE A 138 -14.36 -5.56 -21.28
N ILE A 139 -14.04 -4.27 -21.36
CA ILE A 139 -13.51 -3.48 -20.24
C ILE A 139 -14.47 -3.54 -19.04
N ARG A 140 -15.75 -3.24 -19.27
CA ARG A 140 -16.78 -3.26 -18.24
C ARG A 140 -16.94 -4.64 -17.60
N THR A 141 -16.94 -5.70 -18.40
CA THR A 141 -17.08 -7.08 -17.92
C THR A 141 -15.88 -7.48 -17.08
N ASN A 142 -14.66 -7.24 -17.58
CA ASN A 142 -13.42 -7.52 -16.85
C ASN A 142 -13.36 -6.75 -15.54
N ALA A 143 -13.72 -5.46 -15.55
CA ALA A 143 -13.78 -4.63 -14.35
C ALA A 143 -14.79 -5.19 -13.33
N THR A 144 -15.98 -5.57 -13.79
CA THR A 144 -17.03 -6.16 -12.93
C THR A 144 -16.56 -7.46 -12.27
N ASP A 145 -15.86 -8.32 -13.02
CA ASP A 145 -15.28 -9.56 -12.51
C ASP A 145 -14.11 -9.32 -11.56
N ALA A 146 -13.24 -8.37 -11.88
CA ALA A 146 -12.12 -7.95 -11.04
C ALA A 146 -12.61 -7.43 -9.67
N VAL A 147 -13.63 -6.57 -9.67
CA VAL A 147 -14.25 -6.06 -8.42
C VAL A 147 -14.88 -7.20 -7.62
N ALA A 148 -15.51 -8.18 -8.27
CA ALA A 148 -16.07 -9.34 -7.57
C ALA A 148 -14.96 -10.19 -6.90
N LYS A 149 -13.79 -10.33 -7.53
CA LYS A 149 -12.63 -11.03 -6.97
C LYS A 149 -12.03 -10.30 -5.75
N CYS A 150 -12.11 -8.97 -5.73
CA CYS A 150 -11.69 -8.18 -4.57
C CYS A 150 -12.58 -8.41 -3.32
N GLY A 151 -13.76 -9.01 -3.50
CA GLY A 151 -14.60 -9.47 -2.40
C GLY A 151 -15.02 -8.36 -1.44
N MET A 152 -14.83 -8.62 -0.14
CA MET A 152 -15.24 -7.71 0.94
C MET A 152 -14.57 -6.33 0.84
N ALA A 153 -13.33 -6.25 0.33
CA ALA A 153 -12.61 -4.98 0.21
C ALA A 153 -13.31 -3.99 -0.73
N ALA A 154 -14.07 -4.47 -1.72
CA ALA A 154 -14.79 -3.63 -2.66
C ALA A 154 -16.27 -3.38 -2.28
N PHE A 155 -16.77 -4.06 -1.24
CA PHE A 155 -18.20 -4.13 -0.95
C PHE A 155 -18.84 -2.75 -0.73
N ASP A 156 -18.26 -1.93 0.14
CA ASP A 156 -18.84 -0.61 0.48
C ASP A 156 -18.82 0.34 -0.72
N LYS A 157 -17.73 0.32 -1.51
CA LYS A 157 -17.62 1.15 -2.72
C LYS A 157 -18.60 0.68 -3.80
N LEU A 158 -18.87 -0.62 -3.87
CA LEU A 158 -19.85 -1.17 -4.79
C LEU A 158 -21.29 -0.77 -4.43
N LEU A 159 -21.62 -0.72 -3.13
CA LEU A 159 -22.90 -0.19 -2.66
C LEU A 159 -23.06 1.30 -3.02
N GLN A 160 -21.98 2.08 -2.99
CA GLN A 160 -22.00 3.47 -3.45
C GLN A 160 -22.24 3.57 -4.97
N ALA A 161 -21.61 2.70 -5.76
CA ALA A 161 -21.75 2.67 -7.23
C ALA A 161 -23.19 2.40 -7.71
N LEU A 162 -24.06 1.83 -6.88
CA LEU A 162 -25.51 1.73 -7.16
C LEU A 162 -26.20 3.09 -7.31
N ASN A 163 -25.59 4.17 -6.84
CA ASN A 163 -26.15 5.52 -6.91
C ASN A 163 -25.43 6.40 -7.96
N ASP A 164 -24.53 5.83 -8.75
CA ASP A 164 -23.80 6.57 -9.78
C ASP A 164 -24.75 7.14 -10.85
N GLU A 165 -24.40 8.29 -11.43
CA GLU A 165 -25.22 8.93 -12.46
C GLU A 165 -25.25 8.11 -13.76
N ASN A 166 -24.12 7.44 -14.07
CA ASN A 166 -24.01 6.56 -15.22
C ASN A 166 -24.77 5.25 -14.96
N TRP A 167 -25.85 5.03 -15.73
CA TRP A 167 -26.67 3.84 -15.61
C TRP A 167 -25.91 2.54 -15.93
N VAL A 168 -24.88 2.61 -16.79
CA VAL A 168 -24.03 1.46 -17.12
C VAL A 168 -23.28 1.01 -15.87
N LYS A 169 -22.68 1.96 -15.15
CA LYS A 169 -21.96 1.67 -13.90
C LYS A 169 -22.89 1.15 -12.80
N ARG A 170 -24.09 1.74 -12.67
CA ARG A 170 -25.14 1.21 -11.76
C ARG A 170 -25.50 -0.22 -12.10
N ASN A 171 -25.71 -0.54 -13.38
CA ASN A 171 -26.05 -1.88 -13.83
C ASN A 171 -24.92 -2.87 -13.54
N SER A 172 -23.67 -2.50 -13.85
CA SER A 172 -22.49 -3.30 -13.51
C SER A 172 -22.39 -3.54 -12.00
N ALA A 173 -22.70 -2.53 -11.18
CA ALA A 173 -22.70 -2.67 -9.72
C ALA A 173 -23.75 -3.68 -9.25
N VAL A 174 -24.96 -3.64 -9.79
CA VAL A 174 -26.01 -4.65 -9.53
C VAL A 174 -25.51 -6.06 -9.88
N ILE A 175 -24.94 -6.24 -11.08
CA ILE A 175 -24.43 -7.54 -11.52
C ILE A 175 -23.30 -8.05 -10.61
N CYS A 176 -22.36 -7.18 -10.26
CA CYS A 176 -21.23 -7.51 -9.38
C CYS A 176 -21.70 -7.93 -7.99
N LEU A 177 -22.68 -7.21 -7.42
CA LEU A 177 -23.32 -7.58 -6.14
C LEU A 177 -23.95 -8.99 -6.24
N GLY A 178 -24.60 -9.31 -7.36
CA GLY A 178 -25.09 -10.67 -7.63
C GLY A 178 -23.98 -11.73 -7.61
N LYS A 179 -22.79 -11.43 -8.12
CA LYS A 179 -21.61 -12.33 -8.04
C LYS A 179 -21.10 -12.45 -6.60
N LEU A 180 -20.97 -11.33 -5.88
CA LEU A 180 -20.53 -11.32 -4.49
C LEU A 180 -21.48 -12.05 -3.54
N SER A 181 -22.76 -12.20 -3.89
CA SER A 181 -23.71 -12.96 -3.06
C SER A 181 -23.38 -14.45 -2.90
N ASP A 182 -22.46 -14.99 -3.71
CA ASP A 182 -21.94 -16.36 -3.57
C ASP A 182 -20.80 -16.44 -2.53
N ASN A 183 -20.20 -15.30 -2.15
CA ASN A 183 -19.12 -15.24 -1.17
C ASN A 183 -19.68 -15.29 0.28
N PRO A 184 -19.29 -16.28 1.10
CA PRO A 184 -19.82 -16.45 2.46
C PRO A 184 -19.38 -15.35 3.45
N GLU A 185 -18.33 -14.58 3.14
CA GLU A 185 -17.85 -13.47 3.98
C GLU A 185 -18.73 -12.21 3.84
N ILE A 186 -19.52 -12.13 2.76
CA ILE A 186 -20.38 -10.98 2.49
C ILE A 186 -21.67 -11.10 3.30
N ASP A 187 -21.98 -10.04 4.05
CA ASP A 187 -23.28 -9.89 4.68
C ASP A 187 -24.34 -9.53 3.62
N ILE A 188 -24.97 -10.58 3.09
CA ILE A 188 -26.00 -10.50 2.05
C ILE A 188 -27.13 -9.52 2.44
N GLN A 189 -27.44 -9.36 3.73
CA GLN A 189 -28.54 -8.51 4.16
C GLN A 189 -28.29 -7.03 3.86
N LYS A 190 -27.03 -6.60 3.88
CA LYS A 190 -26.64 -5.21 3.56
C LYS A 190 -26.92 -4.82 2.11
N MET A 191 -27.05 -5.81 1.22
CA MET A 191 -27.28 -5.61 -0.21
C MET A 191 -28.77 -5.40 -0.53
N ILE A 192 -29.66 -5.89 0.33
CA ILE A 192 -31.11 -5.96 0.07
C ILE A 192 -31.69 -4.56 -0.12
N VAL A 193 -31.58 -3.68 0.88
CA VAL A 193 -32.21 -2.35 0.81
C VAL A 193 -31.66 -1.50 -0.35
N PRO A 194 -30.33 -1.41 -0.58
CA PRO A 194 -29.79 -0.71 -1.74
C PRO A 194 -30.30 -1.26 -3.09
N LEU A 195 -30.37 -2.59 -3.25
CA LEU A 195 -30.87 -3.21 -4.47
C LEU A 195 -32.37 -3.00 -4.66
N PHE A 196 -33.19 -3.07 -3.60
CA PHE A 196 -34.62 -2.78 -3.70
C PHE A 196 -34.90 -1.40 -4.30
N LYS A 197 -34.11 -0.38 -3.93
CA LYS A 197 -34.20 0.97 -4.52
C LYS A 197 -33.89 1.03 -6.02
N ARG A 198 -33.28 -0.01 -6.61
CA ARG A 198 -32.98 -0.10 -8.05
C ARG A 198 -34.07 -0.80 -8.86
N LEU A 199 -35.09 -1.38 -8.21
CA LEU A 199 -36.30 -1.85 -8.90
C LEU A 199 -37.10 -0.68 -9.51
N ASP A 200 -36.94 0.52 -8.94
CA ASP A 200 -37.53 1.76 -9.43
C ASP A 200 -36.52 2.62 -10.24
N ASP A 201 -35.43 2.03 -10.73
CA ASP A 201 -34.43 2.78 -11.51
C ASP A 201 -35.04 3.38 -12.80
N LYS A 202 -34.57 4.56 -13.19
CA LYS A 202 -34.97 5.24 -14.42
C LYS A 202 -34.66 4.40 -15.67
N ASN A 203 -33.58 3.61 -15.63
CA ASN A 203 -33.17 2.76 -16.73
C ASN A 203 -33.79 1.34 -16.59
N SER A 204 -34.42 0.85 -17.65
CA SER A 204 -35.08 -0.47 -17.66
C SER A 204 -34.13 -1.65 -17.53
N ILE A 205 -32.90 -1.54 -18.02
CA ILE A 205 -31.87 -2.60 -17.91
C ILE A 205 -31.47 -2.75 -16.45
N VAL A 206 -31.24 -1.64 -15.74
CA VAL A 206 -30.92 -1.66 -14.31
C VAL A 206 -32.04 -2.34 -13.51
N LYS A 207 -33.31 -2.03 -13.79
CA LYS A 207 -34.46 -2.68 -13.15
C LYS A 207 -34.49 -4.19 -13.38
N SER A 208 -34.34 -4.61 -14.63
CA SER A 208 -34.31 -6.03 -15.01
C SER A 208 -33.18 -6.80 -14.32
N SER A 209 -31.95 -6.26 -14.38
CA SER A 209 -30.79 -6.84 -13.70
C SER A 209 -30.98 -6.91 -12.18
N THR A 210 -31.63 -5.90 -11.59
CA THR A 210 -31.91 -5.84 -10.16
C THR A 210 -32.88 -6.94 -9.75
N ALA A 211 -33.96 -7.15 -10.51
CA ALA A 211 -34.92 -8.21 -10.23
C ALA A 211 -34.27 -9.60 -10.27
N LEU A 212 -33.43 -9.87 -11.29
CA LEU A 212 -32.66 -11.11 -11.40
C LEU A 212 -31.69 -11.29 -10.23
N THR A 213 -30.98 -10.22 -9.86
CA THR A 213 -30.00 -10.24 -8.77
C THR A 213 -30.65 -10.50 -7.42
N LEU A 214 -31.79 -9.86 -7.13
CA LEU A 214 -32.56 -10.11 -5.91
C LEU A 214 -33.08 -11.55 -5.83
N GLY A 215 -33.50 -12.13 -6.97
CA GLY A 215 -33.87 -13.54 -7.05
C GLY A 215 -32.71 -14.47 -6.69
N LYS A 216 -31.50 -14.20 -7.22
CA LYS A 216 -30.28 -14.95 -6.87
C LYS A 216 -29.93 -14.80 -5.39
N ILE A 217 -29.93 -13.58 -4.87
CA ILE A 217 -29.66 -13.28 -3.45
C ILE A 217 -30.63 -14.03 -2.53
N TYR A 218 -31.91 -14.05 -2.87
CA TYR A 218 -32.91 -14.77 -2.08
C TYR A 218 -32.61 -16.28 -2.03
N LYS A 219 -32.25 -16.89 -3.16
CA LYS A 219 -31.84 -18.30 -3.22
C LYS A 219 -30.65 -18.56 -2.30
N ASN A 220 -29.60 -17.75 -2.40
CA ASN A 220 -28.38 -17.90 -1.59
C ASN A 220 -28.67 -17.72 -0.09
N LEU A 221 -29.52 -16.77 0.28
CA LEU A 221 -29.95 -16.56 1.67
C LEU A 221 -30.64 -17.82 2.24
N LYS A 222 -31.53 -18.45 1.46
CA LYS A 222 -32.21 -19.68 1.88
C LYS A 222 -31.25 -20.86 2.03
N GLU A 223 -30.29 -21.00 1.12
CA GLU A 223 -29.27 -22.03 1.21
C GLU A 223 -28.38 -21.86 2.46
N GLN A 224 -27.95 -20.62 2.76
CA GLN A 224 -27.18 -20.34 3.99
C GLN A 224 -27.97 -20.64 5.26
N GLN A 225 -29.26 -20.31 5.29
CA GLN A 225 -30.15 -20.62 6.43
C GLN A 225 -30.30 -22.13 6.64
N ASN A 226 -30.39 -22.91 5.56
CA ASN A 226 -30.49 -24.37 5.64
C ASN A 226 -29.19 -25.01 6.12
N ARG A 227 -28.03 -24.50 5.67
CA ARG A 227 -26.70 -24.96 6.13
C ARG A 227 -26.45 -24.72 7.62
N ARG A 228 -27.02 -23.66 8.20
CA ARG A 228 -26.87 -23.35 9.64
C ARG A 228 -27.75 -24.21 10.57
N LYS A 229 -28.71 -24.96 10.00
CA LYS A 229 -29.65 -25.81 10.76
C LYS A 229 -29.22 -27.28 10.84
N HIS A 230 -28.17 -27.66 10.09
CA HIS A 230 -27.59 -29.00 10.06
C HIS A 230 -26.20 -28.94 10.70
#